data_AF-A0A925JQ30-F1
#
_entry.id   AF-A0A925JQ30-F1
#
_cell.length_a   1.000
_cell.length_b   1.000
_cell.length_c   1.000
_cell.angle_alpha   90.00
_cell.angle_beta   90.00
_cell.angle_gamma   90.00
#
_symmetry.space_group_name_H-M   'P 1'
#
loop_
_entity.id
_entity.type
_entity.pdbx_description
1 polymer ?
#
loop_
_entity_poly.entity_id
_entity_poly.type
_entity_poly.pdbx_seq_one_letter_code
_entity_poly.pdbx_strand_id
1 'polypeptide(L)' 'TVSMGVAHLAPSDAGMESLLERADAALYRAKARGRNQVERETTAGDGTPLPPEDPPIKSALRRA' A
#
# COMPACT_ATOMS: atom_id res chain seq x y z
N THR A 1 -6.04 10.86 -12.96
CA THR A 1 -5.26 10.43 -11.78
C THR A 1 -5.80 9.10 -11.28
N VAL A 2 -5.01 8.31 -10.56
CA VAL A 2 -5.45 7.01 -10.02
C VAL A 2 -5.28 6.98 -8.51
N SER A 3 -6.15 6.25 -7.82
CA SER A 3 -5.97 5.91 -6.40
C SER A 3 -5.73 4.42 -6.32
N MET A 4 -4.83 3.98 -5.44
CA MET A 4 -4.44 2.58 -5.34
C MET A 4 -4.42 2.14 -3.88
N GLY A 5 -4.87 0.93 -3.63
CA GLY A 5 -4.67 0.22 -2.38
C GLY A 5 -3.69 -0.93 -2.58
N VAL A 6 -2.77 -1.12 -1.66
CA VAL A 6 -1.75 -2.16 -1.72
C VAL A 6 -1.79 -2.99 -0.45
N ALA A 7 -1.81 -4.31 -0.61
CA ALA A 7 -1.66 -5.25 0.49
C ALA A 7 -0.59 -6.29 0.13
N HIS A 8 0.13 -6.77 1.13
CA HIS A 8 1.08 -7.88 0.99
C HIS A 8 0.43 -9.15 1.52
N LEU A 9 0.71 -10.29 0.87
CA LEU A 9 0.27 -11.59 1.36
C LEU A 9 0.87 -11.82 2.75
N ALA A 10 0.01 -11.97 3.74
CA ALA A 10 0.37 -12.19 5.13
C ALA A 10 0.13 -13.66 5.50
N PRO A 11 0.89 -14.23 6.47
CA PRO A 11 0.62 -15.58 6.97
C PRO A 11 -0.79 -15.77 7.55
N SER A 12 -1.44 -14.69 7.96
CA SER A 12 -2.81 -14.68 8.48
C SER A 12 -3.88 -14.66 7.39
N ASP A 13 -3.51 -14.50 6.11
CA ASP A 13 -4.48 -14.54 5.02
C ASP A 13 -5.03 -15.96 4.86
N ALA A 14 -6.36 -16.08 4.85
CA ALA A 14 -7.05 -17.34 4.58
C ALA A 14 -7.00 -17.73 3.09
N GLY A 15 -6.53 -16.82 2.23
CA GLY A 15 -6.35 -17.04 0.80
C GLY A 15 -6.27 -15.74 0.01
N MET A 16 -6.44 -15.84 -1.31
CA MET A 16 -6.40 -14.67 -2.20
C MET A 16 -7.49 -13.65 -1.88
N GLU A 17 -8.69 -14.11 -1.49
CA GLU A 17 -9.82 -13.23 -1.19
C GLU A 17 -9.48 -12.27 -0.04
N SER A 18 -8.90 -12.77 1.06
CA SER A 18 -8.54 -11.92 2.20
C SER A 18 -7.43 -10.92 1.86
N LEU A 19 -6.54 -11.26 0.93
CA LEU A 19 -5.55 -10.33 0.40
C LEU A 19 -6.21 -9.21 -0.42
N LEU A 20 -7.16 -9.56 -1.30
CA LEU A 20 -7.88 -8.60 -2.13
C LEU A 20 -8.77 -7.67 -1.29
N GLU A 21 -9.49 -8.21 -0.31
CA GLU A 21 -10.31 -7.41 0.62
C GLU A 21 -9.48 -6.34 1.34
N ARG A 22 -8.26 -6.68 1.77
CA ARG A 22 -7.35 -5.73 2.41
C ARG A 22 -6.80 -4.70 1.44
N ALA A 23 -6.47 -5.09 0.21
CA ALA A 23 -6.06 -4.15 -0.83
C ALA A 23 -7.21 -3.17 -1.16
N ASP A 24 -8.44 -3.64 -1.23
CA ASP A 24 -9.62 -2.82 -1.46
C ASP A 24 -9.92 -1.87 -0.29
N ALA A 25 -9.75 -2.33 0.95
CA ALA A 25 -9.84 -1.48 2.13
C ALA A 25 -8.82 -0.33 2.07
N ALA A 26 -7.58 -0.60 1.66
CA ALA A 26 -6.57 0.42 1.45
C ALA A 26 -6.95 1.38 0.31
N LEU A 27 -7.48 0.87 -0.79
CA LEU A 27 -7.96 1.69 -1.91
C LEU A 27 -9.10 2.62 -1.47
N TYR A 28 -9.99 2.12 -0.63
CA TYR A 28 -11.09 2.91 -0.09
C TYR A 28 -10.58 4.06 0.78
N ARG A 29 -9.56 3.81 1.63
CA ARG A 29 -8.88 4.87 2.40
C ARG A 29 -8.25 5.92 1.48
N ALA A 30 -7.61 5.50 0.39
CA ALA A 30 -7.01 6.42 -0.58
C ALA A 30 -8.07 7.32 -1.23
N LYS A 31 -9.24 6.75 -1.57
CA LYS A 31 -10.37 7.50 -2.12
C LYS A 31 -10.95 8.48 -1.10
N ALA A 32 -11.07 8.08 0.15
CA ALA A 32 -11.62 8.90 1.23
C ALA A 32 -10.72 10.08 1.61
N ARG A 33 -9.40 9.93 1.52
CA ARG A 33 -8.40 10.96 1.87
C ARG A 33 -8.14 12.01 0.80
N GLY A 34 -8.87 11.98 -0.33
CA GLY A 34 -8.75 12.98 -1.39
C GLY A 34 -8.36 12.43 -2.76
N ARG A 35 -8.23 11.10 -2.91
CA ARG A 35 -7.87 10.40 -4.16
C ARG A 35 -6.44 10.76 -4.62
N ASN A 36 -6.05 10.27 -5.79
CA ASN A 36 -4.73 10.52 -6.39
C ASN A 36 -3.55 10.14 -5.48
N GLN A 37 -3.73 9.09 -4.67
CA GLN A 37 -2.74 8.62 -3.71
C GLN A 37 -2.74 7.10 -3.61
N VAL A 38 -1.67 6.58 -3.02
CA VAL A 38 -1.48 5.16 -2.74
C VAL A 38 -1.55 4.97 -1.24
N GLU A 39 -2.36 4.01 -0.79
CA GLU A 39 -2.44 3.61 0.61
C GLU A 39 -2.05 2.14 0.73
N ARG A 40 -1.30 1.81 1.79
CA ARG A 40 -0.91 0.43 2.10
C ARG A 40 -1.76 -0.11 3.23
N GLU A 41 -1.99 -1.41 3.25
CA GLU A 41 -2.57 -2.08 4.40
C GLU A 41 -1.55 -2.14 5.55
N THR A 42 -1.95 -1.66 6.74
CA THR A 42 -1.14 -1.70 7.97
C THR A 42 -1.54 -2.91 8.80
N THR A 43 -1.43 -4.11 8.23
CA THR A 43 -1.54 -5.31 9.06
C THR A 43 -0.24 -5.44 9.83
N ALA A 44 -0.27 -5.21 11.14
CA ALA A 44 0.86 -5.39 12.04
C ALA A 44 1.23 -6.89 12.11
N GLY A 45 1.96 -7.39 11.11
CA GLY A 45 2.24 -8.81 10.93
C GLY A 45 3.72 -9.17 10.84
N ASP A 46 4.59 -8.21 10.54
CA ASP A 46 6.03 -8.41 10.54
C ASP A 46 6.72 -7.14 11.07
N GLY A 47 7.05 -7.13 12.37
CA GLY A 47 7.91 -6.11 12.97
C GLY A 47 9.34 -6.08 12.41
N THR A 48 9.59 -6.58 11.20
CA THR A 48 10.81 -6.33 10.45
C THR A 48 10.59 -5.02 9.70
N PRO A 49 11.30 -3.93 10.06
CA PRO A 49 11.30 -2.75 9.20
C PRO A 49 11.69 -3.22 7.81
N LEU A 50 10.87 -2.91 6.80
CA LEU A 50 11.32 -3.00 5.42
C LEU A 50 12.69 -2.32 5.37
N PRO A 51 13.75 -2.96 4.83
CA PRO A 51 14.99 -2.24 4.55
C PRO A 51 14.58 -0.96 3.81
N PRO A 52 15.22 0.20 4.11
CA PRO A 52 14.78 1.49 3.61
C PRO A 52 14.49 1.34 2.12
N GLU A 53 13.19 1.35 1.77
CA GLU A 53 12.80 1.12 0.40
C GLU A 53 13.47 2.20 -0.43
N ASP A 54 13.98 1.81 -1.61
CA ASP A 54 14.66 2.71 -2.52
C ASP A 54 13.98 4.08 -2.51
N PRO A 55 14.77 5.18 -2.39
CA PRO A 55 14.23 6.51 -2.15
C PRO A 55 13.08 6.77 -3.11
N PRO A 56 11.98 7.39 -2.63
CA PRO A 56 10.77 7.52 -3.42
C PRO A 56 11.13 8.09 -4.79
N ILE A 57 10.81 7.37 -5.87
CA ILE A 57 11.13 7.77 -7.27
C ILE A 57 10.74 9.25 -7.54
N LYS A 58 9.79 9.80 -6.77
CA LYS A 58 9.42 11.22 -6.76
C LYS A 58 10.58 12.20 -6.48
N SER A 59 11.65 11.81 -5.78
CA SER A 59 12.83 12.68 -5.55
C SER A 59 13.80 12.72 -6.74
N ALA A 60 13.73 11.76 -7.66
CA ALA A 60 14.59 11.73 -8.85
C ALA A 60 14.00 12.53 -10.03
N LEU A 61 12.67 12.71 -10.08
CA LEU A 61 12.00 13.35 -11.23
C LEU A 61 11.73 14.85 -11.08
N ARG A 62 12.21 15.51 -10.01
CA ARG A 62 11.99 16.95 -9.77
C ARG A 62 13.18 17.86 -10.13
N ARG A 63 14.17 17.32 -10.85
CA ARG A 63 15.28 18.09 -11.47
C ARG A 63 15.55 17.56 -12.88
N ALA A 64 14.75 18.02 -13.83
CA ALA A 64 15.07 18.07 -15.26
C ALA A 64 14.33 19.28 -15.84
#